data_AF-A0AAD8LW09-F1
#
_entry.id   AF-A0AAD8LW09-F1
#
_cell.length_a   1.000
_cell.length_b   1.000
_cell.length_c   1.000
_cell.angle_alpha   90.00
_cell.angle_beta   90.00
_cell.angle_gamma   90.00
#
_symmetry.space_group_name_H-M   'P 1'
#
loop_
_entity.id
_entity.type
_entity.pdbx_description
1 polymer ?
#
loop_
_entity_poly.entity_id
_entity_poly.type
_entity_poly.pdbx_seq_one_letter_code
_entity_poly.pdbx_strand_id
1 'polypeptide(L)'
;MYNIRDHWIPAYFHDIEMDGLLRITSRSESSNFFFQHFHQNGDTLVEFYSSFESGMDKQCHLNTENDTKSKHTPHTATTIKIEIDASKLYTRKLFHFVSEDIKSACYHTNIPDMSKDHHSRNYKVEDELMHGKIFEVDVNLSNNSVKCSCNFYFRRGYLYRHVFATLHQCGVKEIPRKYVKTRWSKDAVKRDSILGSQLPGFVSRIVWTMLVKTRIRLIKLLLTWIKQTQIFQNQKQVVQFKEVVI
;
A
#
# COMPACT_ATOMS: atom_id res chain seq x y z
N MET A 1 34.40 4.77 5.82
CA MET A 1 33.18 4.15 5.25
C MET A 1 31.93 4.44 6.08
N TYR A 2 31.99 4.41 7.42
CA TYR A 2 30.83 4.67 8.30
C TYR A 2 30.39 6.13 8.45
N ASN A 3 31.19 7.11 8.02
CA ASN A 3 30.88 8.55 8.13
C ASN A 3 29.75 9.02 7.18
N ILE A 4 29.30 8.17 6.24
CA ILE A 4 28.18 8.47 5.32
C ILE A 4 26.92 7.67 5.65
N ARG A 5 26.86 7.06 6.85
CA ARG A 5 25.76 6.17 7.26
C ARG A 5 24.39 6.86 7.23
N ASP A 6 24.34 8.17 7.42
CA ASP A 6 23.10 8.96 7.37
C ASP A 6 22.52 9.08 5.94
N HIS A 7 23.32 8.80 4.91
CA HIS A 7 22.89 8.76 3.51
C HIS A 7 22.56 7.34 3.04
N TRP A 8 22.75 6.33 3.89
CA TRP A 8 22.43 4.96 3.54
C TRP A 8 20.92 4.78 3.57
N ILE A 9 20.40 4.05 2.58
CA ILE A 9 19.01 3.62 2.60
C ILE A 9 18.85 2.71 3.82
N PRO A 10 17.95 3.04 4.77
CA PRO A 10 17.74 2.21 5.96
C PRO A 10 17.38 0.78 5.55
N ALA A 11 18.05 -0.20 6.15
CA ALA A 11 17.75 -1.61 5.89
C ALA A 11 16.29 -1.97 6.24
N TYR A 12 15.71 -1.24 7.22
CA TYR A 12 14.33 -1.37 7.65
C TYR A 12 13.68 0.00 7.76
N PHE A 13 12.67 0.26 6.94
CA PHE A 13 11.92 1.51 6.92
C PHE A 13 10.84 1.54 8.01
N HIS A 14 11.26 1.34 9.26
CA HIS A 14 10.33 1.26 10.39
C HIS A 14 9.74 2.63 10.75
N ASP A 15 10.55 3.69 10.57
CA ASP A 15 10.27 5.04 11.05
C ASP A 15 9.97 6.04 9.92
N ILE A 16 9.93 5.58 8.66
CA ILE A 16 9.58 6.42 7.51
C ILE A 16 8.14 6.14 7.12
N GLU A 17 7.31 7.19 7.13
CA GLU A 17 5.94 7.09 6.64
C GLU A 17 5.96 6.88 5.12
N MET A 18 5.81 5.62 4.72
CA MET A 18 5.97 5.23 3.33
C MET A 18 4.64 5.00 2.63
N ASP A 19 3.52 5.32 3.29
CA ASP A 19 2.16 5.19 2.78
C ASP A 19 1.86 3.86 2.05
N GLY A 20 2.54 2.77 2.41
CA GLY A 20 2.42 1.48 1.71
C GLY A 20 3.14 1.36 0.36
N LEU A 21 4.00 2.33 -0.01
CA LEU A 21 4.78 2.38 -1.25
C LEU A 21 5.99 1.42 -1.25
N LEU A 22 6.51 1.03 -0.08
CA LEU A 22 7.64 0.11 0.06
C LEU A 22 7.28 -1.36 -0.12
N ARG A 23 6.67 -1.68 -1.26
CA ARG A 23 6.72 -3.03 -1.81
C ARG A 23 7.12 -2.93 -3.27
N ILE A 24 8.37 -2.53 -3.49
CA ILE A 24 8.88 -2.15 -4.81
C ILE A 24 8.66 -3.30 -5.81
N THR A 25 8.83 -4.55 -5.37
CA THR A 25 8.52 -5.72 -6.21
C THR A 25 7.07 -6.19 -6.11
N SER A 26 6.38 -6.04 -4.98
CA SER A 26 5.00 -6.56 -4.88
C SER A 26 4.01 -5.84 -5.80
N ARG A 27 4.27 -4.57 -6.16
CA ARG A 27 3.41 -3.84 -7.11
C ARG A 27 3.56 -4.39 -8.52
N SER A 28 4.78 -4.73 -8.93
CA SER A 28 5.00 -5.42 -10.20
C SER A 28 4.52 -6.87 -10.14
N GLU A 29 4.72 -7.58 -9.03
CA GLU A 29 4.23 -8.96 -8.86
C GLU A 29 2.71 -9.03 -8.91
N SER A 30 1.98 -8.13 -8.24
CA SER A 30 0.51 -8.13 -8.29
C SER A 30 -0.01 -7.77 -9.67
N SER A 31 0.65 -6.82 -10.34
CA SER A 31 0.28 -6.42 -11.71
C SER A 31 0.58 -7.54 -12.69
N ASN A 32 1.77 -8.16 -12.60
CA ASN A 32 2.16 -9.28 -13.42
C ASN A 32 1.22 -10.48 -13.20
N PHE A 33 0.87 -10.80 -11.95
CA PHE A 33 -0.09 -11.86 -11.63
C PHE A 33 -1.48 -11.59 -12.23
N PHE A 34 -1.97 -10.35 -12.14
CA PHE A 34 -3.22 -9.97 -12.78
C PHE A 34 -3.16 -10.17 -14.30
N PHE A 35 -2.13 -9.61 -14.94
CA PHE A 35 -1.97 -9.64 -16.40
C PHE A 35 -1.50 -10.99 -16.95
N GLN A 36 -1.00 -11.92 -16.12
CA GLN A 36 -0.61 -13.27 -16.52
C GLN A 36 -1.75 -14.04 -17.18
N HIS A 37 -2.98 -13.73 -16.81
CA HIS A 37 -4.18 -14.37 -17.37
C HIS A 37 -4.64 -13.75 -18.69
N PHE A 38 -4.00 -12.67 -19.14
CA PHE A 38 -4.38 -11.86 -20.31
C PHE A 38 -3.34 -11.92 -21.44
N HIS A 39 -2.36 -12.81 -21.37
CA HIS A 39 -1.44 -13.04 -22.48
C HIS A 39 -1.04 -14.51 -22.58
N GLN A 40 -0.88 -15.00 -23.80
CA GLN A 40 -0.29 -16.29 -24.10
C GLN A 40 1.06 -16.11 -24.81
N ASN A 41 1.92 -17.12 -24.68
CA ASN A 41 3.22 -17.11 -25.35
C ASN A 41 2.99 -17.22 -26.87
N GLY A 42 3.26 -16.13 -27.60
CA GLY A 42 3.10 -16.07 -29.06
C GLY A 42 2.04 -15.07 -29.55
N ASP A 43 1.35 -14.38 -28.64
CA ASP A 43 0.37 -13.34 -29.02
C ASP A 43 1.01 -12.25 -29.89
N THR A 44 0.29 -11.84 -30.94
CA THR A 44 0.65 -10.65 -31.70
C THR A 44 0.45 -9.40 -30.83
N LEU A 45 1.11 -8.30 -31.20
CA LEU A 45 0.97 -7.04 -30.47
C LEU A 45 -0.49 -6.54 -30.41
N VAL A 46 -1.28 -6.83 -31.44
CA VAL A 46 -2.70 -6.46 -31.52
C VAL A 46 -3.53 -7.29 -30.54
N GLU A 47 -3.32 -8.60 -30.48
CA GLU A 47 -4.00 -9.50 -29.54
C GLU A 47 -3.63 -9.17 -28.09
N PHE A 48 -2.36 -8.86 -27.83
CA PHE A 48 -1.91 -8.38 -26.53
C PHE A 48 -2.62 -7.08 -26.13
N TYR A 49 -2.69 -6.10 -27.03
CA TYR A 49 -3.32 -4.81 -26.74
C TYR A 49 -4.82 -4.96 -26.46
N SER A 50 -5.52 -5.76 -27.27
CA SER A 50 -6.95 -6.07 -27.06
C SER A 50 -7.20 -6.76 -25.71
N SER A 51 -6.31 -7.69 -25.32
CA SER A 51 -6.40 -8.39 -24.04
C SER A 51 -6.07 -7.47 -22.86
N PHE A 52 -5.13 -6.53 -23.05
CA PHE A 52 -4.82 -5.50 -22.07
C PHE A 52 -6.01 -4.55 -21.83
N GLU A 53 -6.67 -4.07 -22.89
CA GLU A 53 -7.89 -3.25 -22.76
C GLU A 53 -8.99 -4.01 -22.02
N SER A 54 -9.22 -5.27 -22.37
CA SER A 54 -10.17 -6.14 -21.65
C SER A 54 -9.84 -6.30 -20.16
N GLY A 55 -8.55 -6.41 -19.82
CA GLY A 55 -8.08 -6.45 -18.44
C GLY A 55 -8.31 -5.13 -17.70
N MET A 56 -8.09 -4.00 -18.36
CA MET A 56 -8.37 -2.67 -17.82
C MET A 56 -9.87 -2.48 -17.56
N ASP A 57 -10.73 -2.87 -18.50
CA ASP A 57 -12.18 -2.80 -18.35
C ASP A 57 -12.67 -3.68 -17.20
N LYS A 58 -12.13 -4.91 -17.08
CA LYS A 58 -12.41 -5.79 -15.95
C LYS A 58 -12.04 -5.12 -14.62
N GLN A 59 -10.87 -4.48 -14.55
CA GLN A 59 -10.45 -3.77 -13.35
C GLN A 59 -11.37 -2.58 -13.03
N CYS A 60 -11.81 -1.84 -14.04
CA CYS A 60 -12.74 -0.71 -13.88
C CYS A 60 -14.12 -1.17 -13.40
N HIS A 61 -14.64 -2.26 -13.98
CA HIS A 61 -15.89 -2.90 -13.56
C HIS A 61 -15.81 -3.37 -12.11
N LEU A 62 -14.74 -4.09 -11.73
CA LEU A 62 -14.53 -4.53 -10.37
C LEU A 62 -14.43 -3.36 -9.39
N ASN A 63 -13.79 -2.26 -9.78
CA ASN A 63 -13.74 -1.06 -8.94
C ASN A 63 -15.13 -0.45 -8.74
N THR A 64 -15.91 -0.34 -9.81
CA THR A 64 -17.29 0.16 -9.77
C THR A 64 -18.18 -0.71 -8.88
N GLU A 65 -18.06 -2.04 -8.98
CA GLU A 65 -18.75 -2.98 -8.09
C GLU A 65 -18.34 -2.81 -6.63
N ASN A 66 -17.05 -2.59 -6.37
CA ASN A 66 -16.57 -2.37 -5.01
C ASN A 66 -17.09 -1.06 -4.44
N ASP A 67 -17.14 0.00 -5.25
CA ASP A 67 -17.69 1.30 -4.87
C ASP A 67 -19.18 1.21 -4.58
N THR A 68 -19.96 0.53 -5.43
CA THR A 68 -21.40 0.30 -5.17
C THR A 68 -21.62 -0.51 -3.90
N LYS A 69 -20.87 -1.60 -3.70
CA LYS A 69 -20.90 -2.40 -2.46
C LYS A 69 -20.52 -1.59 -1.22
N SER A 70 -19.68 -0.56 -1.38
CA SER A 70 -19.22 0.29 -0.28
C SER A 70 -20.17 1.45 0.05
N LYS A 71 -21.14 1.78 -0.81
CA LYS A 71 -22.18 2.80 -0.52
C LYS A 71 -23.03 2.41 0.68
N HIS A 72 -23.30 1.13 0.84
CA HIS A 72 -24.05 0.62 1.98
C HIS A 72 -23.17 0.54 3.23
N THR A 73 -23.72 0.93 4.37
CA THR A 73 -23.05 0.74 5.67
C THR A 73 -23.18 -0.74 6.06
N PRO A 74 -22.06 -1.46 6.23
CA PRO A 74 -22.11 -2.84 6.67
C PRO A 74 -22.66 -2.91 8.11
N HIS A 75 -23.37 -4.00 8.42
CA HIS A 75 -23.84 -4.26 9.77
C HIS A 75 -22.64 -4.44 10.71
N THR A 76 -22.63 -3.76 11.85
CA THR A 76 -21.61 -3.92 12.88
C THR A 76 -21.89 -5.16 13.71
N ALA A 77 -20.88 -5.98 13.98
CA ALA A 77 -21.09 -7.20 14.76
C ALA A 77 -21.22 -6.89 16.25
N THR A 78 -20.68 -5.76 16.70
CA THR A 78 -20.66 -5.36 18.11
C THR A 78 -21.35 -4.00 18.30
N THR A 79 -21.78 -3.71 19.53
CA THR A 79 -22.37 -2.44 19.96
C THR A 79 -21.32 -1.37 20.30
N ILE A 80 -20.03 -1.61 19.99
CA ILE A 80 -18.94 -0.68 20.29
C ILE A 80 -19.05 0.53 19.35
N LYS A 81 -19.09 1.74 19.95
CA LYS A 81 -19.28 3.00 19.21
C LYS A 81 -18.19 3.26 18.16
N ILE A 82 -16.94 2.87 18.45
CA ILE A 82 -15.83 3.03 17.50
C ILE A 82 -15.97 2.16 16.26
N GLU A 83 -16.61 0.99 16.38
CA GLU A 83 -16.91 0.12 15.24
C GLU A 83 -18.02 0.71 14.36
N ILE A 84 -19.04 1.31 14.98
CA ILE A 84 -20.11 2.04 14.29
C ILE A 84 -19.56 3.24 13.53
N ASP A 85 -18.59 3.94 14.10
CA ASP A 85 -17.89 5.02 13.42
C ASP A 85 -17.03 4.49 12.25
N ALA A 86 -16.30 3.40 12.46
CA ALA A 86 -15.50 2.74 11.42
C ALA A 86 -16.34 2.30 10.20
N SER A 87 -17.55 1.77 10.44
CA SER A 87 -18.45 1.29 9.37
C SER A 87 -18.94 2.40 8.45
N LYS A 88 -19.00 3.64 8.94
CA LYS A 88 -19.37 4.84 8.18
C LYS A 88 -18.18 5.40 7.41
N LEU A 89 -16.97 5.34 7.98
CA LEU A 89 -15.78 5.99 7.42
C LEU A 89 -15.07 5.16 6.35
N TYR A 90 -14.89 3.87 6.60
CA TYR A 90 -14.00 3.02 5.80
C TYR A 90 -14.72 2.29 4.67
N THR A 91 -13.98 1.97 3.61
CA THR A 91 -14.48 1.09 2.55
C THR A 91 -14.90 -0.26 3.12
N ARG A 92 -15.87 -0.93 2.49
CA ARG A 92 -16.42 -2.20 3.00
C ARG A 92 -15.35 -3.26 3.29
N LYS A 93 -14.35 -3.38 2.41
CA LYS A 93 -13.24 -4.32 2.57
C LYS A 93 -12.38 -3.97 3.79
N LEU A 94 -12.03 -2.70 3.95
CA LEU A 94 -11.22 -2.27 5.09
C LEU A 94 -11.99 -2.37 6.40
N PHE A 95 -13.29 -2.06 6.40
CA PHE A 95 -14.14 -2.22 7.57
C PHE A 95 -14.09 -3.65 8.12
N HIS A 96 -14.07 -4.68 7.26
CA HIS A 96 -13.94 -6.06 7.73
C HIS A 96 -12.63 -6.29 8.48
N PHE A 97 -11.50 -5.79 7.97
CA PHE A 97 -10.22 -5.89 8.67
C PHE A 97 -10.23 -5.12 10.00
N VAL A 98 -10.79 -3.92 10.00
CA VAL A 98 -10.86 -3.06 11.19
C VAL A 98 -11.81 -3.64 12.25
N SER A 99 -12.98 -4.16 11.87
CA SER A 99 -13.91 -4.84 12.78
C SER A 99 -13.24 -6.05 13.42
N GLU A 100 -12.47 -6.83 12.65
CA GLU A 100 -11.70 -7.96 13.18
C GLU A 100 -10.58 -7.52 14.14
N ASP A 101 -9.87 -6.43 13.82
CA ASP A 101 -8.85 -5.87 14.71
C ASP A 101 -9.47 -5.26 15.98
N ILE A 102 -10.68 -4.68 15.91
CA ILE A 102 -11.43 -4.19 17.08
C ILE A 102 -11.84 -5.37 17.97
N LYS A 103 -12.38 -6.46 17.40
CA LYS A 103 -12.70 -7.67 18.17
C LYS A 103 -11.45 -8.28 18.80
N SER A 104 -10.36 -8.37 18.03
CA SER A 104 -9.08 -8.88 18.52
C SER A 104 -8.53 -8.01 19.65
N ALA A 105 -8.76 -6.69 19.63
CA ALA A 105 -8.41 -5.80 20.73
C ALA A 105 -9.22 -6.05 22.01
N CYS A 106 -10.41 -6.64 21.91
CA CYS A 106 -11.21 -6.99 23.08
C CYS A 106 -10.85 -8.38 23.64
N TYR A 107 -10.56 -9.35 22.77
CA TYR A 107 -10.41 -10.76 23.16
C TYR A 107 -8.96 -11.24 23.28
N HIS A 108 -8.02 -10.59 22.61
CA HIS A 108 -6.64 -11.08 22.47
C HIS A 108 -5.57 -10.08 22.89
N THR A 109 -5.97 -8.96 23.48
CA THR A 109 -5.02 -8.00 24.04
C THR A 109 -5.31 -7.72 25.49
N ASN A 110 -4.27 -7.78 26.31
CA ASN A 110 -4.31 -7.45 27.73
C ASN A 110 -3.51 -6.16 27.98
N ILE A 111 -3.90 -5.38 28.98
CA ILE A 111 -3.21 -4.14 29.35
C ILE A 111 -2.68 -4.30 30.78
N PRO A 112 -1.51 -4.95 30.95
CA PRO A 112 -0.95 -5.24 32.28
C PRO A 112 -0.53 -3.99 33.05
N ASP A 113 -0.16 -2.91 32.36
CA ASP A 113 0.41 -1.71 32.97
C ASP A 113 -0.05 -0.45 32.25
N MET A 114 -0.29 0.60 33.03
CA MET A 114 -0.73 1.90 32.56
C MET A 114 -0.14 2.99 33.45
N SER A 115 0.68 3.85 32.85
CA SER A 115 1.10 5.10 33.46
C SER A 115 0.28 6.27 32.92
N LYS A 116 -0.06 7.20 33.82
CA LYS A 116 -0.85 8.38 33.51
C LYS A 116 -0.04 9.62 33.87
N ASP A 117 0.28 10.41 32.86
CA ASP A 117 0.68 11.80 33.00
C ASP A 117 -0.55 12.71 32.80
N HIS A 118 -0.36 14.01 33.07
CA HIS A 118 -1.45 15.00 33.03
C HIS A 118 -2.13 15.13 31.65
N HIS A 119 -1.40 14.82 30.56
CA HIS A 119 -1.88 14.99 29.17
C HIS A 119 -1.63 13.76 28.27
N SER A 120 -0.82 12.80 28.73
CA SER A 120 -0.43 11.58 28.02
C SER A 120 -0.69 10.37 28.90
N ARG A 121 -1.16 9.28 28.30
CA ARG A 121 -1.30 7.98 28.95
C ARG A 121 -0.47 6.98 28.17
N ASN A 122 0.44 6.29 28.85
CA ASN A 122 1.25 5.26 28.23
C ASN A 122 0.75 3.91 28.73
N TYR A 123 0.51 3.02 27.79
CA TYR A 123 -0.05 1.70 28.02
C TYR A 123 0.94 0.65 27.55
N LYS A 124 1.14 -0.39 28.36
CA LYS A 124 1.75 -1.64 27.88
C LYS A 124 0.62 -2.56 27.48
N VAL A 125 0.63 -2.99 26.22
CA VAL A 125 -0.37 -3.87 25.62
C VAL A 125 0.30 -5.19 25.29
N GLU A 126 -0.10 -6.25 25.97
CA GLU A 126 0.29 -7.61 25.67
C GLU A 126 -0.65 -8.17 24.57
N ASP A 127 -0.09 -8.76 23.52
CA ASP A 127 -0.84 -9.33 22.39
C ASP A 127 -0.63 -10.84 22.32
N GLU A 128 -1.69 -11.59 22.64
CA GLU A 128 -1.68 -13.06 22.66
C GLU A 128 -1.41 -13.65 21.27
N LEU A 129 -1.94 -13.00 20.22
CA LEU A 129 -1.75 -13.44 18.83
C LEU A 129 -0.31 -13.18 18.33
N MET A 130 0.49 -12.43 19.10
CA MET A 130 1.91 -12.21 18.88
C MET A 130 2.77 -12.91 19.96
N HIS A 131 2.32 -14.06 20.46
CA HIS A 131 3.02 -14.87 21.45
C HIS A 131 3.25 -14.15 22.79
N GLY A 132 2.28 -13.31 23.22
CA GLY A 132 2.39 -12.55 24.48
C GLY A 132 3.38 -11.39 24.41
N LYS A 133 3.73 -10.92 23.22
CA LYS A 133 4.63 -9.78 23.08
C LYS A 133 3.98 -8.50 23.58
N ILE A 134 4.73 -7.72 24.35
CA ILE A 134 4.30 -6.42 24.88
C ILE A 134 4.66 -5.30 23.90
N PHE A 135 3.70 -4.42 23.66
CA PHE A 135 3.81 -3.21 22.85
C PHE A 135 3.49 -1.99 23.69
N GLU A 136 4.23 -0.90 23.47
CA GLU A 136 4.02 0.37 24.15
C GLU A 136 3.13 1.26 23.29
N VAL A 137 2.13 1.86 23.92
CA VAL A 137 1.16 2.73 23.25
C VAL A 137 0.98 4.02 24.04
N ASP A 138 1.36 5.12 23.40
CA ASP A 138 1.25 6.46 23.96
C ASP A 138 0.01 7.14 23.39
N VAL A 139 -0.94 7.48 24.26
CA VAL A 139 -2.17 8.18 23.92
C VAL A 139 -2.13 9.57 24.54
N ASN A 140 -2.01 10.59 23.70
CA ASN A 140 -2.15 11.98 24.10
C ASN A 140 -3.59 12.44 23.84
N LEU A 141 -4.31 12.75 24.92
CA LEU A 141 -5.73 13.10 24.88
C LEU A 141 -5.96 14.54 24.41
N SER A 142 -4.98 15.42 24.62
CA SER A 142 -5.09 16.85 24.29
C SER A 142 -5.12 17.08 22.78
N ASN A 143 -4.31 16.32 22.05
CA ASN A 143 -4.19 16.42 20.59
C ASN A 143 -4.82 15.20 19.86
N ASN A 144 -5.46 14.29 20.59
CA ASN A 144 -5.98 13.00 20.11
C ASN A 144 -4.93 12.14 19.36
N SER A 145 -3.63 12.23 19.71
CA SER A 145 -2.56 11.46 19.05
C SER A 145 -2.32 10.13 19.75
N VAL A 146 -2.21 9.08 18.95
CA VAL A 146 -1.80 7.77 19.40
C VAL A 146 -0.53 7.35 18.65
N LYS A 147 0.46 6.87 19.40
CA LYS A 147 1.66 6.22 18.87
C LYS A 147 1.74 4.83 19.45
N CYS A 148 2.13 3.86 18.64
CA CYS A 148 2.26 2.47 19.06
C CYS A 148 3.58 1.91 18.53
N SER A 149 4.35 1.24 19.38
CA SER A 149 5.65 0.67 19.02
C SER A 149 5.56 -0.41 17.94
N CYS A 150 4.36 -0.95 17.66
CA CYS A 150 4.17 -1.86 16.54
C CYS A 150 4.33 -1.19 15.18
N ASN A 151 4.24 0.15 15.08
CA ASN A 151 4.34 0.95 13.84
C ASN A 151 3.45 0.45 12.69
N PHE A 152 2.35 -0.23 13.01
CA PHE A 152 1.44 -0.80 12.02
C PHE A 152 0.76 0.29 11.18
N TYR A 153 0.38 1.41 11.81
CA TYR A 153 -0.21 2.54 11.11
C TYR A 153 0.74 3.09 10.02
N PHE A 154 2.04 3.23 10.31
CA PHE A 154 3.02 3.69 9.32
C PHE A 154 3.16 2.70 8.16
N ARG A 155 3.05 1.39 8.43
CA ARG A 155 3.15 0.34 7.40
C ARG A 155 1.89 0.19 6.54
N ARG A 156 0.69 0.17 7.16
CA ARG A 156 -0.58 -0.16 6.48
C ARG A 156 -1.56 1.01 6.35
N GLY A 157 -1.32 2.13 7.04
CA GLY A 157 -2.10 3.36 6.92
C GLY A 157 -3.46 3.36 7.64
N TYR A 158 -3.73 2.39 8.52
CA TYR A 158 -4.91 2.35 9.39
C TYR A 158 -4.52 1.84 10.79
N LEU A 159 -5.38 2.10 11.78
CA LEU A 159 -5.11 1.74 13.19
C LEU A 159 -5.19 0.22 13.42
N TYR A 160 -4.43 -0.28 14.38
CA TYR A 160 -4.33 -1.70 14.70
C TYR A 160 -4.91 -2.02 16.09
N ARG A 161 -5.10 -3.31 16.39
CA ARG A 161 -5.69 -3.79 17.65
C ARG A 161 -5.09 -3.17 18.91
N HIS A 162 -3.77 -2.97 18.98
CA HIS A 162 -3.12 -2.34 20.15
C HIS A 162 -3.64 -0.92 20.41
N VAL A 163 -3.86 -0.17 19.33
CA VAL A 163 -4.41 1.19 19.42
C VAL A 163 -5.90 1.13 19.76
N PHE A 164 -6.66 0.19 19.18
CA PHE A 164 -8.08 0.05 19.52
C PHE A 164 -8.29 -0.35 20.99
N ALA A 165 -7.45 -1.22 21.54
CA ALA A 165 -7.52 -1.62 22.96
C ALA A 165 -7.33 -0.42 23.90
N THR A 166 -6.34 0.43 23.62
CA THR A 166 -6.04 1.61 24.43
C THR A 166 -7.05 2.74 24.23
N LEU A 167 -7.57 2.94 23.02
CA LEU A 167 -8.66 3.86 22.76
C LEU A 167 -9.95 3.45 23.48
N HIS A 168 -10.24 2.15 23.51
CA HIS A 168 -11.36 1.59 24.26
C HIS A 168 -11.19 1.87 25.76
N GLN A 169 -9.99 1.66 26.32
CA GLN A 169 -9.70 1.96 27.73
C GLN A 169 -9.77 3.46 28.05
N CYS A 170 -9.51 4.33 27.07
CA CYS A 170 -9.69 5.77 27.20
C CYS A 170 -11.15 6.24 27.04
N GLY A 171 -12.10 5.33 26.73
CA GLY A 171 -13.50 5.66 26.49
C GLY A 171 -13.73 6.46 25.19
N VAL A 172 -12.79 6.39 24.24
CA VAL A 172 -12.89 7.08 22.96
C VAL A 172 -13.92 6.38 22.08
N LYS A 173 -14.91 7.14 21.61
CA LYS A 173 -16.07 6.59 20.87
C LYS A 173 -15.91 6.67 19.36
N GLU A 174 -14.99 7.49 18.87
CA GLU A 174 -14.79 7.77 17.45
C GLU A 174 -13.31 7.67 17.08
N ILE A 175 -13.03 7.22 15.86
CA ILE A 175 -11.67 7.11 15.36
C ILE A 175 -11.13 8.53 15.12
N PRO A 176 -9.97 8.92 15.68
CA PRO A 176 -9.42 10.24 15.44
C PRO A 176 -9.17 10.44 13.94
N ARG A 177 -9.81 11.46 13.36
CA ARG A 177 -9.89 11.66 11.90
C ARG A 177 -8.53 11.79 11.21
N LYS A 178 -7.50 12.24 11.93
CA LYS A 178 -6.12 12.32 11.43
C LYS A 178 -5.52 10.96 11.04
N TYR A 179 -6.01 9.85 11.61
CA TYR A 179 -5.57 8.51 11.25
C TYR A 179 -6.38 7.89 10.11
N VAL A 180 -7.38 8.62 9.57
CA VAL A 180 -8.20 8.15 8.45
C VAL A 180 -7.63 8.68 7.13
N LYS A 181 -6.86 7.84 6.43
CA LYS A 181 -6.30 8.20 5.11
C LYS A 181 -7.37 8.18 4.01
N THR A 182 -7.25 9.10 3.04
CA THR A 182 -8.21 9.25 1.93
C THR A 182 -8.43 7.94 1.18
N ARG A 183 -7.35 7.22 0.82
CA ARG A 183 -7.40 5.94 0.09
C ARG A 183 -8.27 4.85 0.75
N TRP A 184 -8.47 4.96 2.06
CA TRP A 184 -9.15 3.98 2.89
C TRP A 184 -10.60 4.36 3.17
N SER A 185 -10.98 5.60 2.86
CA SER A 185 -12.30 6.14 3.13
C SER A 185 -13.28 5.87 2.00
N LYS A 186 -14.58 5.74 2.33
CA LYS A 186 -15.66 5.60 1.33
C LYS A 186 -15.75 6.77 0.36
N ASP A 187 -15.34 7.97 0.79
CA ASP A 187 -15.39 9.18 -0.04
C ASP A 187 -14.07 9.45 -0.78
N ALA A 188 -13.20 8.46 -0.95
CA ALA A 188 -11.95 8.59 -1.69
C ALA A 188 -12.18 9.18 -3.10
N VAL A 189 -13.10 8.58 -3.86
CA VAL A 189 -13.39 8.97 -5.25
C VAL A 189 -13.99 10.37 -5.33
N LYS A 190 -14.84 10.78 -4.38
CA LYS A 190 -15.43 12.13 -4.35
C LYS A 190 -14.38 13.21 -4.05
N ARG A 191 -13.42 12.92 -3.17
CA ARG A 191 -12.34 13.87 -2.83
C ARG A 191 -11.31 13.99 -3.94
N ASP A 192 -10.97 12.88 -4.60
CA ASP A 192 -10.04 12.90 -5.73
C ASP A 192 -10.66 13.55 -6.98
N SER A 193 -11.99 13.50 -7.16
CA SER A 193 -12.66 14.25 -8.23
C SER A 193 -12.79 15.75 -7.95
N ILE A 194 -12.73 16.20 -6.70
CA ILE A 194 -12.60 17.63 -6.33
C ILE A 194 -11.15 18.13 -6.57
N LEU A 195 -10.14 17.28 -6.34
CA LEU A 195 -8.75 17.61 -6.68
C LEU A 195 -8.49 17.48 -8.19
N GLY A 196 -9.15 16.52 -8.84
CA GLY A 196 -9.10 16.24 -10.27
C GLY A 196 -9.91 17.22 -11.12
N SER A 197 -10.92 17.89 -10.57
CA SER A 197 -11.65 18.96 -11.26
C SER A 197 -10.82 20.24 -11.41
N GLN A 198 -9.73 20.41 -10.64
CA GLN A 198 -8.74 21.46 -10.88
C GLN A 198 -7.69 21.08 -11.93
N LEU A 199 -7.52 19.81 -12.28
CA LEU A 199 -6.59 19.36 -13.33
C LEU A 199 -7.15 18.16 -14.13
N PRO A 200 -8.22 18.32 -14.93
CA PRO A 200 -8.81 17.19 -15.67
C PRO A 200 -7.95 16.66 -16.82
N GLY A 201 -6.80 17.29 -17.13
CA GLY A 201 -5.94 16.91 -18.27
C GLY A 201 -4.49 16.58 -17.93
N PHE A 202 -4.06 16.77 -16.67
CA PHE A 202 -2.62 16.78 -16.35
C PHE A 202 -2.12 15.46 -15.76
N VAL A 203 -2.93 14.76 -14.94
CA VAL A 203 -2.53 13.49 -14.31
C VAL A 203 -2.43 12.37 -15.33
N SER A 204 -3.39 12.28 -16.27
CA SER A 204 -3.32 11.35 -17.39
C SER A 204 -2.08 11.62 -18.24
N ARG A 205 -1.78 12.88 -18.56
CA ARG A 205 -0.62 13.24 -19.39
C ARG A 205 0.72 13.03 -18.69
N ILE A 206 0.85 13.28 -17.38
CA ILE A 206 2.09 12.99 -16.63
C ILE A 206 2.28 11.49 -16.45
N VAL A 207 1.25 10.76 -16.02
CA VAL A 207 1.35 9.30 -15.81
C VAL A 207 1.60 8.59 -17.14
N TRP A 208 0.93 9.01 -18.22
CA TRP A 208 1.16 8.51 -19.57
C TRP A 208 2.54 8.92 -20.10
N THR A 209 2.98 10.18 -19.94
CA THR A 209 4.34 10.57 -20.35
C THR A 209 5.43 9.91 -19.52
N MET A 210 5.22 9.64 -18.23
CA MET A 210 6.19 8.95 -17.38
C MET A 210 6.25 7.45 -17.70
N LEU A 211 5.11 6.77 -17.87
CA LEU A 211 5.05 5.36 -18.25
C LEU A 211 5.56 5.13 -19.68
N VAL A 212 5.23 6.02 -20.62
CA VAL A 212 5.72 5.96 -21.99
C VAL A 212 7.22 6.29 -22.05
N LYS A 213 7.71 7.31 -21.34
CA LYS A 213 9.15 7.62 -21.31
C LYS A 213 9.99 6.53 -20.64
N THR A 214 9.51 5.91 -19.56
CA THR A 214 10.24 4.81 -18.91
C THR A 214 10.23 3.55 -19.76
N ARG A 215 9.10 3.19 -20.39
CA ARG A 215 9.04 2.05 -21.33
C ARG A 215 9.87 2.28 -22.59
N ILE A 216 9.87 3.48 -23.17
CA ILE A 216 10.74 3.82 -24.33
C ILE A 216 12.22 3.77 -23.93
N ARG A 217 12.60 4.21 -22.73
CA ARG A 217 13.98 4.07 -22.24
C ARG A 217 14.40 2.61 -22.12
N LEU A 218 13.54 1.75 -21.58
CA LEU A 218 13.81 0.31 -21.49
C LEU A 218 13.92 -0.35 -22.86
N ILE A 219 13.05 0.01 -23.81
CA ILE A 219 13.11 -0.49 -25.19
C ILE A 219 14.39 -0.01 -25.89
N LYS A 220 14.79 1.26 -25.70
CA LYS A 220 16.05 1.77 -26.25
C LYS A 220 17.27 1.05 -25.66
N LEU A 221 17.27 0.77 -24.36
CA LEU A 221 18.33 0.03 -23.68
C LEU A 221 18.42 -1.43 -24.17
N LEU A 222 17.28 -2.10 -24.35
CA LEU A 222 17.20 -3.43 -24.94
C LEU A 222 17.71 -3.44 -26.39
N LEU A 223 17.31 -2.47 -27.21
CA LEU A 223 17.77 -2.36 -28.60
C LEU A 223 19.27 -2.06 -28.68
N THR A 224 19.83 -1.21 -27.80
CA THR A 224 21.28 -0.98 -27.75
C THR A 224 22.05 -2.22 -27.30
N TRP A 225 21.48 -2.99 -26.37
CA TRP A 225 22.08 -4.24 -25.92
C TRP A 225 22.06 -5.30 -27.02
N ILE A 226 20.95 -5.43 -27.76
CA ILE A 226 20.83 -6.31 -28.94
C ILE A 226 21.82 -5.90 -30.05
N LYS A 227 22.00 -4.59 -30.28
CA LYS A 227 22.98 -4.10 -31.25
C LYS A 227 24.42 -4.40 -30.84
N GLN A 228 24.74 -4.27 -29.55
CA GLN A 228 26.07 -4.60 -29.01
C GLN A 228 26.35 -6.11 -29.05
N THR A 229 25.36 -6.96 -28.78
CA THR A 229 25.53 -8.42 -28.87
C THR A 229 25.67 -8.91 -30.31
N GLN A 230 24.96 -8.31 -31.27
CA GLN A 230 25.16 -8.57 -32.71
C GLN A 230 26.54 -8.12 -33.22
N ILE A 231 27.05 -6.97 -32.75
CA ILE A 231 28.41 -6.50 -33.08
C ILE A 231 29.47 -7.45 -32.51
N PHE A 232 29.28 -7.97 -31.30
CA PHE A 232 30.17 -8.97 -30.69
C PHE A 232 30.16 -10.32 -31.44
N GLN A 233 29.01 -10.74 -31.95
CA GLN A 233 28.89 -11.95 -32.80
C GLN A 233 29.59 -11.76 -34.16
N ASN A 234 29.40 -10.60 -34.80
CA ASN A 234 30.06 -10.29 -36.08
C ASN A 234 31.59 -10.11 -35.94
N GLN A 235 32.08 -9.55 -34.83
CA GLN A 235 33.53 -9.49 -34.60
C GLN A 235 34.16 -10.86 -34.34
N LYS A 236 33.45 -11.80 -33.70
CA LYS A 236 33.92 -13.19 -33.57
C LYS A 236 34.02 -13.92 -34.91
N GLN A 237 33.10 -13.67 -35.85
CA GLN A 237 33.19 -14.24 -37.21
C GLN A 237 34.33 -13.64 -38.04
N VAL A 238 34.61 -12.33 -37.90
CA VAL A 238 35.74 -11.68 -38.60
C VAL A 238 37.10 -12.12 -38.06
N VAL A 239 37.21 -12.46 -36.76
CA VAL A 239 38.44 -13.01 -36.18
C VAL A 239 38.67 -14.46 -36.65
N GLN A 240 37.63 -15.29 -36.74
CA GLN A 240 37.76 -16.64 -37.33
C GLN A 240 38.07 -16.62 -38.83
N PHE A 241 37.58 -15.64 -39.60
CA PHE A 241 37.92 -15.52 -41.01
C PHE A 241 39.38 -15.08 -41.26
N LYS A 242 40.04 -14.43 -40.29
CA LYS A 242 41.46 -14.06 -40.39
C LYS A 242 42.43 -15.19 -40.01
N GLU A 243 41.97 -16.20 -39.26
CA GLU A 243 42.77 -17.39 -38.91
C GLU A 243 42.74 -18.49 -39.98
N VAL A 244 41.88 -18.36 -41.01
CA VAL A 244 41.76 -19.32 -42.12
C VAL A 244 42.43 -18.82 -43.42
N VAL A 245 42.90 -17.57 -43.44
CA VAL A 245 43.62 -16.97 -44.58
C VAL A 245 44.97 -16.41 -44.13
N ILE A 246 45.82 -17.29 -43.57
CA ILE A 246 47.29 -17.18 -43.51
C ILE A 246 47.84 -18.60 -43.69
#